data_AF-A0A838IWT3-F1
#
_entry.id   AF-A0A838IWT3-F1
#
_cell.length_a   1.000
_cell.length_b   1.000
_cell.length_c   1.000
_cell.angle_alpha   90.00
_cell.angle_beta   90.00
_cell.angle_gamma   90.00
#
_symmetry.space_group_name_H-M   'P 1'
#
loop_
_entity.id
_entity.type
_entity.pdbx_description
1 polymer ?
#
loop_
_entity_poly.entity_id
_entity_poly.type
_entity_poly.pdbx_seq_one_letter_code
_entity_poly.pdbx_strand_id
1 'polypeptide(L)'
;MGPDVAPATRVGGRFGVARADVTPPQGIFFRNWGAGTRDVATGVHRPFTVTALTMRTVSDEPPLVLVALDAGWWQDGADEAHVRSGVLEDLGLDPSRVMINLSHTHAGPPLVSENVDRPGGEHVGPYLESLRTAIADVARRALAAEVDGELRWARGRCDLATNRSRWDPAGERYVTGYEPANAADDTLMVGRVTEPDGTIVATLVNYACHPTTLAWDNELLSPDYIGAMRETVEAGTGGAPCLFLVGACGELAPDLQYLGDVSVADRHGRRLGLAALSTLEGMHPHGHDLVFSEIVESGAPLAVWRLSARSADASQVAGERIELALPIKADYPTLDEIDAELARASEPFMRERWTRKLRLRKTLGDADHYPLAIWVWRLGDIVFVGYPGEAFSNLQIDLRAEFPDQAVVVMNVVNGSIGYLPPDAFYDEDMYEVWQTPLDRGCLESLRDASTATVRALLARG
;
A
#
# COMPACT_ATOMS: atom_id res chain seq x y z
N MET A 1 24.34 -18.91 2.47
CA MET A 1 24.97 -18.68 3.80
C MET A 1 25.47 -20.02 4.34
N GLY A 2 26.56 -20.05 5.10
CA GLY A 2 26.99 -21.27 5.80
C GLY A 2 26.00 -21.67 6.90
N PRO A 3 26.03 -22.92 7.43
CA PRO A 3 25.08 -23.42 8.42
C PRO A 3 25.10 -22.67 9.77
N ASP A 4 26.09 -21.80 9.97
CA ASP A 4 26.38 -21.14 11.24
C ASP A 4 25.89 -19.67 11.30
N VAL A 5 25.08 -19.20 10.35
CA VAL A 5 24.56 -17.81 10.33
C VAL A 5 23.05 -17.83 10.20
N ALA A 6 22.36 -17.12 11.09
CA ALA A 6 20.91 -17.00 11.01
C ALA A 6 20.52 -16.19 9.76
N PRO A 7 19.44 -16.56 9.05
CA PRO A 7 18.94 -15.78 7.92
C PRO A 7 18.62 -14.35 8.34
N ALA A 8 19.02 -13.38 7.53
CA ALA A 8 18.70 -11.97 7.71
C ALA A 8 18.40 -11.34 6.36
N THR A 9 17.28 -10.63 6.27
CA THR A 9 16.93 -9.89 5.05
C THR A 9 17.29 -8.43 5.20
N ARG A 10 18.37 -8.03 4.53
CA ARG A 10 18.89 -6.66 4.59
C ARG A 10 19.68 -6.28 3.36
N VAL A 11 19.89 -4.97 3.18
CA VAL A 11 20.74 -4.40 2.14
C VAL A 11 21.46 -3.16 2.66
N GLY A 12 22.75 -3.05 2.33
CA GLY A 12 23.53 -1.83 2.55
C GLY A 12 23.40 -0.88 1.37
N GLY A 13 23.32 0.42 1.63
CA GLY A 13 23.14 1.42 0.57
C GLY A 13 23.08 2.84 1.09
N ARG A 14 22.68 3.77 0.22
CA ARG A 14 22.33 5.14 0.56
C ARG A 14 20.82 5.30 0.59
N PHE A 15 20.33 5.87 1.67
CA PHE A 15 18.92 6.02 1.94
C PHE A 15 18.61 7.44 2.37
N GLY A 16 17.54 8.01 1.82
CA GLY A 16 17.15 9.38 2.11
C GLY A 16 15.67 9.43 2.41
N VAL A 17 15.27 10.18 3.43
CA VAL A 17 13.85 10.32 3.81
C VAL A 17 13.47 11.77 3.97
N ALA A 18 12.29 12.14 3.49
CA ALA A 18 11.71 13.44 3.74
C ALA A 18 10.19 13.35 3.78
N ARG A 19 9.58 14.22 4.57
CA ARG A 19 8.13 14.33 4.74
C ARG A 19 7.64 15.76 4.53
N ALA A 20 6.40 15.88 4.08
CA ALA A 20 5.62 17.12 4.10
C ALA A 20 4.20 16.84 4.60
N ASP A 21 3.60 17.88 5.19
CA ASP A 21 2.16 17.94 5.45
C ASP A 21 1.43 18.23 4.13
N VAL A 22 0.43 17.42 3.82
CA VAL A 22 -0.45 17.56 2.65
C VAL A 22 -1.91 17.49 3.08
N THR A 23 -2.22 17.98 4.29
CA THR A 23 -3.58 18.02 4.81
C THR A 23 -4.49 18.74 3.81
N PRO A 24 -5.54 18.08 3.30
CA PRO A 24 -6.47 18.72 2.39
C PRO A 24 -7.10 19.97 3.03
N PRO A 25 -7.38 21.02 2.25
CA PRO A 25 -7.97 22.23 2.80
C PRO A 25 -9.36 21.93 3.38
N GLN A 26 -9.69 22.57 4.51
CA GLN A 26 -11.05 22.55 5.03
C GLN A 26 -12.01 23.10 3.98
N GLY A 27 -13.18 22.47 3.82
CA GLY A 27 -14.11 22.86 2.76
C GLY A 27 -14.02 21.99 1.50
N ILE A 28 -12.99 21.14 1.36
CA ILE A 28 -12.87 20.24 0.22
C ILE A 28 -13.99 19.18 0.19
N PHE A 29 -14.39 18.78 -1.02
CA PHE A 29 -15.26 17.63 -1.24
C PHE A 29 -14.60 16.37 -0.67
N PHE A 30 -15.31 15.60 0.16
CA PHE A 30 -14.74 14.43 0.85
C PHE A 30 -15.62 13.17 0.84
N ARG A 31 -16.76 13.20 0.14
CA ARG A 31 -17.69 12.06 0.14
C ARG A 31 -17.16 10.89 -0.68
N ASN A 32 -16.58 9.90 0.00
CA ASN A 32 -16.20 8.59 -0.58
C ASN A 32 -17.23 7.49 -0.36
N TRP A 33 -18.19 7.70 0.55
CA TRP A 33 -19.23 6.73 0.89
C TRP A 33 -20.56 7.16 0.27
N GLY A 34 -21.17 6.28 -0.54
CA GLY A 34 -22.48 6.54 -1.14
C GLY A 34 -23.62 6.70 -0.13
N ALA A 35 -23.42 6.24 1.12
CA ALA A 35 -24.33 6.47 2.24
C ALA A 35 -24.14 7.84 2.93
N GLY A 36 -23.06 8.56 2.62
CA GLY A 36 -22.74 9.85 3.20
C GLY A 36 -23.73 10.93 2.80
N THR A 37 -24.23 11.67 3.78
CA THR A 37 -25.16 12.79 3.57
C THR A 37 -24.48 14.14 3.48
N ARG A 38 -23.17 14.21 3.75
CA ARG A 38 -22.36 15.43 3.68
C ARG A 38 -21.35 15.34 2.56
N ASP A 39 -21.22 16.44 1.83
CA ASP A 39 -20.28 16.57 0.72
C ASP A 39 -18.93 17.13 1.15
N VAL A 40 -18.90 17.89 2.25
CA VAL A 40 -17.75 18.70 2.67
C VAL A 40 -17.31 18.35 4.09
N ALA A 41 -16.00 18.24 4.31
CA ALA A 41 -15.45 17.96 5.62
C ALA A 41 -15.60 19.16 6.56
N THR A 42 -15.95 18.90 7.82
CA THR A 42 -16.17 19.95 8.84
C THR A 42 -14.90 20.34 9.59
N GLY A 43 -13.86 19.51 9.53
CA GLY A 43 -12.59 19.73 10.19
C GLY A 43 -11.57 18.64 9.87
N VAL A 44 -10.48 18.64 10.63
CA VAL A 44 -9.36 17.69 10.49
C VAL A 44 -9.20 16.96 11.81
N HIS A 45 -9.24 15.63 11.78
CA HIS A 45 -8.92 14.77 12.91
C HIS A 45 -7.40 14.68 13.09
N ARG A 46 -6.69 14.33 12.02
CA ARG A 46 -5.23 14.22 11.99
C ARG A 46 -4.68 14.70 10.64
N PRO A 47 -3.43 15.20 10.61
CA PRO A 47 -2.80 15.67 9.39
C PRO A 47 -2.59 14.53 8.40
N PHE A 48 -2.59 14.89 7.12
CA PHE A 48 -2.20 14.00 6.03
C PHE A 48 -0.75 14.29 5.69
N THR A 49 0.01 13.27 5.36
CA THR A 49 1.42 13.42 5.01
C THR A 49 1.74 12.73 3.69
N VAL A 50 2.75 13.28 3.02
CA VAL A 50 3.50 12.58 1.98
C VAL A 50 4.91 12.35 2.51
N THR A 51 5.39 11.11 2.43
CA THR A 51 6.75 10.72 2.83
C THR A 51 7.43 10.03 1.68
N ALA A 52 8.60 10.53 1.26
CA ALA A 52 9.43 9.85 0.27
C ALA A 52 10.62 9.18 0.94
N LEU A 53 10.94 7.97 0.48
CA LEU A 53 12.16 7.23 0.77
C LEU A 53 12.91 7.01 -0.56
N THR A 54 14.08 7.58 -0.70
CA THR A 54 15.02 7.26 -1.79
C THR A 54 15.92 6.12 -1.36
N MET A 55 16.15 5.18 -2.28
CA MET A 55 16.96 4.00 -2.04
C MET A 55 17.88 3.77 -3.23
N ARG A 56 19.18 3.75 -2.97
CA ARG A 56 20.19 3.32 -3.95
C ARG A 56 21.23 2.48 -3.24
N THR A 57 21.85 1.53 -3.93
CA THR A 57 23.03 0.88 -3.38
C THR A 57 24.27 1.76 -3.67
N VAL A 58 25.47 1.24 -3.40
CA VAL A 58 26.72 1.95 -3.70
C VAL A 58 27.01 2.10 -5.20
N SER A 59 26.10 1.65 -6.09
CA SER A 59 26.21 1.89 -7.53
C SER A 59 25.85 3.34 -7.91
N ASP A 60 26.24 3.73 -9.12
CA ASP A 60 25.87 5.02 -9.75
C ASP A 60 24.48 4.98 -10.42
N GLU A 61 23.68 3.95 -10.13
CA GLU A 61 22.32 3.89 -10.68
C GLU A 61 21.41 4.97 -10.07
N PRO A 62 20.42 5.48 -10.84
CA PRO A 62 19.41 6.36 -10.30
C PRO A 62 18.66 5.72 -9.11
N PRO A 63 18.23 6.49 -8.11
CA PRO A 63 17.53 5.94 -6.95
C PRO A 63 16.18 5.31 -7.35
N LEU A 64 15.74 4.35 -6.55
CA LEU A 64 14.32 4.02 -6.44
C LEU A 64 13.66 5.01 -5.48
N VAL A 65 12.48 5.51 -5.82
CA VAL A 65 11.74 6.50 -5.04
C VAL A 65 10.39 5.92 -4.62
N LEU A 66 10.31 5.49 -3.36
CA LEU A 66 9.05 5.04 -2.75
C LEU A 66 8.38 6.22 -2.05
N VAL A 67 7.12 6.48 -2.39
CA VAL A 67 6.30 7.53 -1.77
C VAL A 67 5.13 6.87 -1.06
N ALA A 68 4.96 7.15 0.22
CA ALA A 68 3.76 6.85 0.98
C ALA A 68 2.93 8.14 1.14
N LEU A 69 1.71 8.13 0.62
CA LEU A 69 0.79 9.27 0.63
C LEU A 69 -0.50 8.91 1.37
N ASP A 70 -0.87 9.71 2.36
CA ASP A 70 -2.22 9.66 2.92
C ASP A 70 -3.21 10.15 1.85
N ALA A 71 -3.96 9.22 1.28
CA ALA A 71 -5.05 9.46 0.34
C ALA A 71 -5.89 8.19 0.20
N GLY A 72 -7.08 8.33 -0.39
CA GLY A 72 -7.96 7.21 -0.74
C GLY A 72 -7.46 6.43 -1.95
N TRP A 73 -7.85 6.83 -3.15
CA TRP A 73 -7.38 6.21 -4.38
C TRP A 73 -7.50 7.19 -5.55
N TRP A 74 -6.78 6.91 -6.63
CA TRP A 74 -6.92 7.62 -7.90
C TRP A 74 -8.26 7.25 -8.54
N GLN A 75 -9.16 8.22 -8.74
CA GLN A 75 -10.44 7.96 -9.39
C GLN A 75 -10.42 8.24 -10.89
N ASP A 76 -9.32 8.82 -11.39
CA ASP A 76 -9.05 9.09 -12.79
C ASP A 76 -7.56 8.83 -13.10
N GLY A 77 -7.30 8.19 -14.24
CA GLY A 77 -5.94 7.83 -14.66
C GLY A 77 -5.11 9.01 -15.18
N ALA A 78 -5.75 10.06 -15.70
CA ALA A 78 -5.03 11.25 -16.16
C ALA A 78 -4.57 12.10 -14.98
N ASP A 79 -5.40 12.24 -13.93
CA ASP A 79 -5.01 12.91 -12.68
C ASP A 79 -3.83 12.18 -12.00
N GLU A 80 -3.85 10.84 -11.95
CA GLU A 80 -2.71 10.04 -11.48
C GLU A 80 -1.45 10.33 -12.28
N ALA A 81 -1.55 10.20 -13.61
CA ALA A 81 -0.41 10.35 -14.49
C ALA A 81 0.20 11.76 -14.39
N HIS A 82 -0.64 12.79 -14.29
CA HIS A 82 -0.23 14.18 -14.10
C HIS A 82 0.52 14.41 -12.79
N VAL A 83 0.00 13.87 -11.67
CA VAL A 83 0.67 13.98 -10.37
C VAL A 83 1.99 13.22 -10.36
N ARG A 84 2.02 11.98 -10.88
CA ARG A 84 3.24 11.17 -10.95
C ARG A 84 4.28 11.76 -11.90
N SER A 85 3.87 12.43 -12.98
CA SER A 85 4.81 13.09 -13.92
C SER A 85 5.69 14.11 -13.21
N GLY A 86 5.17 14.80 -12.18
CA GLY A 86 5.92 15.80 -11.43
C GLY A 86 7.24 15.29 -10.86
N VAL A 87 7.22 14.12 -10.20
CA VAL A 87 8.45 13.53 -9.64
C VAL A 87 9.33 12.88 -10.70
N LEU A 88 8.74 12.30 -11.75
CA LEU A 88 9.50 11.72 -12.87
C LEU A 88 10.29 12.79 -13.61
N GLU A 89 9.66 13.92 -13.92
CA GLU A 89 10.27 15.05 -14.62
C GLU A 89 11.31 15.77 -13.75
N ASP A 90 10.99 16.08 -12.48
CA ASP A 90 11.88 16.82 -11.58
C ASP A 90 13.19 16.07 -11.29
N LEU A 91 13.11 14.74 -11.16
CA LEU A 91 14.27 13.90 -10.87
C LEU A 91 14.86 13.19 -12.11
N GLY A 92 14.25 13.32 -13.28
CA GLY A 92 14.68 12.64 -14.50
C GLY A 92 14.68 11.12 -14.39
N LEU A 93 13.67 10.55 -13.72
CA LEU A 93 13.60 9.11 -13.43
C LEU A 93 12.76 8.35 -14.47
N ASP A 94 13.17 7.11 -14.75
CA ASP A 94 12.35 6.16 -15.50
C ASP A 94 11.08 5.79 -14.69
N PRO A 95 9.91 5.59 -15.34
CA PRO A 95 8.68 5.19 -14.65
C PRO A 95 8.80 3.91 -13.81
N SER A 96 9.73 3.02 -14.13
CA SER A 96 10.03 1.83 -13.33
C SER A 96 10.67 2.14 -11.97
N ARG A 97 11.17 3.36 -11.73
CA ARG A 97 11.88 3.74 -10.50
C ARG A 97 11.05 4.52 -9.49
N VAL A 98 9.77 4.79 -9.78
CA VAL A 98 8.88 5.52 -8.86
C VAL A 98 7.64 4.69 -8.53
N MET A 99 7.38 4.52 -7.23
CA MET A 99 6.12 3.95 -6.71
C MET A 99 5.50 4.94 -5.73
N ILE A 100 4.28 5.39 -6.00
CA ILE A 100 3.44 6.19 -5.11
C ILE A 100 2.34 5.27 -4.56
N ASN A 101 2.51 4.85 -3.32
CA ASN A 101 1.55 4.05 -2.57
C ASN A 101 0.60 4.95 -1.78
N LEU A 102 -0.70 4.75 -1.96
CA LEU A 102 -1.72 5.46 -1.19
C LEU A 102 -2.11 4.66 0.05
N SER A 103 -2.25 5.33 1.20
CA SER A 103 -2.68 4.69 2.46
C SER A 103 -4.04 3.99 2.37
N HIS A 104 -4.82 4.38 1.37
CA HIS A 104 -6.18 3.97 1.09
C HIS A 104 -7.27 4.53 2.03
N THR A 105 -7.01 5.59 2.80
CA THR A 105 -8.01 6.19 3.72
C THR A 105 -9.29 6.63 3.00
N HIS A 106 -10.45 6.23 3.52
CA HIS A 106 -11.75 6.70 3.01
C HIS A 106 -12.22 8.02 3.64
N ALA A 107 -11.47 8.55 4.62
CA ALA A 107 -11.75 9.81 5.29
C ALA A 107 -10.91 10.99 4.73
N GLY A 108 -10.53 10.93 3.46
CA GLY A 108 -9.90 12.02 2.71
C GLY A 108 -10.73 12.48 1.50
N PRO A 109 -10.29 13.47 0.72
CA PRO A 109 -10.95 13.83 -0.53
C PRO A 109 -10.78 12.73 -1.59
N PRO A 110 -11.78 12.48 -2.45
CA PRO A 110 -11.57 11.70 -3.66
C PRO A 110 -10.62 12.43 -4.60
N LEU A 111 -9.63 11.70 -5.15
CA LEU A 111 -8.65 12.27 -6.08
C LEU A 111 -9.18 12.19 -7.51
N VAL A 112 -10.03 13.16 -7.86
CA VAL A 112 -10.55 13.32 -9.23
C VAL A 112 -11.00 14.76 -9.51
N SER A 113 -10.41 15.36 -10.55
CA SER A 113 -10.67 16.72 -10.99
C SER A 113 -12.09 16.91 -11.56
N GLU A 114 -12.72 15.86 -12.08
CA GLU A 114 -14.11 15.89 -12.59
C GLU A 114 -15.15 16.26 -11.50
N ASN A 115 -14.81 16.20 -10.22
CA ASN A 115 -15.70 16.60 -9.13
C ASN A 115 -15.82 18.12 -8.95
N VAL A 116 -15.23 18.96 -9.81
CA VAL A 116 -15.20 20.43 -9.68
C VAL A 116 -16.55 21.08 -9.41
N ASP A 117 -17.65 20.55 -9.98
CA ASP A 117 -19.00 21.09 -9.82
C ASP A 117 -19.73 20.59 -8.56
N ARG A 118 -19.11 19.71 -7.76
CA ARG A 118 -19.64 19.27 -6.47
C ARG A 118 -19.37 20.32 -5.39
N PRO A 119 -20.16 20.38 -4.30
CA PRO A 119 -19.84 21.25 -3.17
C PRO A 119 -18.43 20.96 -2.62
N GLY A 120 -17.54 21.96 -2.61
CA GLY A 120 -16.13 21.80 -2.20
C GLY A 120 -15.24 21.16 -3.27
N GLY A 121 -15.78 20.87 -4.44
CA GLY A 121 -15.07 20.26 -5.58
C GLY A 121 -14.05 21.20 -6.23
N GLU A 122 -14.26 22.51 -6.11
CA GLU A 122 -13.35 23.56 -6.60
C GLU A 122 -11.95 23.49 -5.95
N HIS A 123 -11.84 22.84 -4.80
CA HIS A 123 -10.59 22.63 -4.10
C HIS A 123 -9.81 21.40 -4.58
N VAL A 124 -10.44 20.46 -5.29
CA VAL A 124 -9.80 19.18 -5.67
C VAL A 124 -8.68 19.39 -6.70
N GLY A 125 -8.93 20.17 -7.76
CA GLY A 125 -7.91 20.50 -8.76
C GLY A 125 -6.66 21.16 -8.16
N PRO A 126 -6.79 22.28 -7.43
CA PRO A 126 -5.67 22.90 -6.72
C PRO A 126 -4.96 21.95 -5.74
N TYR A 127 -5.70 21.05 -5.08
CA TYR A 127 -5.12 20.06 -4.19
C TYR A 127 -4.25 19.04 -4.97
N LEU A 128 -4.69 18.56 -6.14
CA LEU A 128 -3.88 17.69 -7.01
C LEU A 128 -2.57 18.38 -7.45
N GLU A 129 -2.61 19.67 -7.81
CA GLU A 129 -1.39 20.45 -8.12
C GLU A 129 -0.46 20.58 -6.92
N SER A 130 -1.02 20.76 -5.72
CA SER A 130 -0.24 20.81 -4.49
C SER A 130 0.42 19.47 -4.18
N LEU A 131 -0.27 18.35 -4.45
CA LEU A 131 0.27 17.00 -4.29
C LEU A 131 1.41 16.75 -5.29
N ARG A 132 1.22 17.10 -6.56
CA ARG A 132 2.28 17.02 -7.59
C ARG A 132 3.55 17.73 -7.14
N THR A 133 3.39 18.97 -6.66
CA THR A 133 4.52 19.78 -6.18
C THR A 133 5.15 19.19 -4.91
N ALA A 134 4.33 18.78 -3.94
CA ALA A 134 4.80 18.25 -2.67
C ALA A 134 5.54 16.92 -2.86
N ILE A 135 5.04 16.01 -3.69
CA ILE A 135 5.67 14.71 -4.00
C ILE A 135 7.06 14.92 -4.62
N ALA A 136 7.17 15.80 -5.63
CA ALA A 136 8.46 16.14 -6.24
C ALA A 136 9.42 16.77 -5.20
N ASP A 137 8.93 17.72 -4.39
CA ASP A 137 9.74 18.35 -3.34
C ASP A 137 10.26 17.36 -2.31
N VAL A 138 9.40 16.48 -1.77
CA VAL A 138 9.84 15.50 -0.76
C VAL A 138 10.80 14.49 -1.37
N ALA A 139 10.62 14.07 -2.61
CA ALA A 139 11.54 13.15 -3.27
C ALA A 139 12.93 13.79 -3.46
N ARG A 140 12.98 15.06 -3.90
CA ARG A 140 14.23 15.83 -4.02
C ARG A 140 14.90 16.05 -2.65
N ARG A 141 14.14 16.40 -1.61
CA ARG A 141 14.68 16.56 -0.26
C ARG A 141 15.20 15.26 0.33
N ALA A 142 14.50 14.15 0.09
CA ALA A 142 14.94 12.82 0.49
C ALA A 142 16.28 12.49 -0.19
N LEU A 143 16.38 12.67 -1.52
CA LEU A 143 17.62 12.46 -2.27
C LEU A 143 18.79 13.32 -1.78
N ALA A 144 18.53 14.56 -1.40
CA ALA A 144 19.54 15.48 -0.88
C ALA A 144 19.99 15.16 0.55
N ALA A 145 19.16 14.45 1.32
CA ALA A 145 19.39 14.10 2.72
C ALA A 145 19.83 12.64 2.91
N GLU A 146 20.40 12.04 1.87
CA GLU A 146 20.81 10.65 1.92
C GLU A 146 21.98 10.39 2.85
N VAL A 147 21.90 9.27 3.55
CA VAL A 147 22.92 8.75 4.45
C VAL A 147 23.31 7.34 4.03
N ASP A 148 24.56 6.96 4.28
CA ASP A 148 24.96 5.56 4.19
C ASP A 148 24.28 4.79 5.33
N GLY A 149 23.72 3.61 5.03
CA GLY A 149 22.99 2.84 6.02
C GLY A 149 22.66 1.42 5.60
N GLU A 150 21.83 0.79 6.41
CA GLU A 150 21.28 -0.55 6.19
C GLU A 150 19.75 -0.45 6.22
N LEU A 151 19.09 -0.97 5.19
CA LEU A 151 17.66 -1.29 5.21
C LEU A 151 17.51 -2.76 5.59
N ARG A 152 16.88 -3.03 6.72
CA ARG A 152 16.57 -4.38 7.21
C ARG A 152 15.08 -4.59 7.28
N TRP A 153 14.62 -5.80 6.97
CA TRP A 153 13.23 -6.22 7.13
C TRP A 153 13.10 -7.38 8.12
N ALA A 154 11.96 -7.41 8.80
CA ALA A 154 11.54 -8.54 9.61
C ALA A 154 10.04 -8.77 9.47
N ARG A 155 9.64 -10.02 9.69
CA ARG A 155 8.25 -10.45 9.72
C ARG A 155 7.76 -10.50 11.17
N GLY A 156 6.73 -9.73 11.46
CA GLY A 156 5.93 -9.77 12.67
C GLY A 156 4.52 -10.28 12.41
N ARG A 157 3.64 -10.08 13.39
CA ARG A 157 2.21 -10.40 13.28
C ARG A 157 1.37 -9.27 13.86
N CYS A 158 0.25 -8.97 13.21
CA CYS A 158 -0.79 -8.09 13.72
C CYS A 158 -2.15 -8.66 13.34
N ASP A 159 -3.07 -8.66 14.29
CA ASP A 159 -4.39 -9.27 14.20
C ASP A 159 -5.51 -8.21 14.03
N LEU A 160 -5.16 -7.02 13.52
CA LEU A 160 -6.11 -5.96 13.21
C LEU A 160 -7.01 -6.30 12.02
N ALA A 161 -6.44 -6.89 10.97
CA ALA A 161 -7.15 -7.29 9.78
C ALA A 161 -8.06 -8.49 10.06
N THR A 162 -9.25 -8.46 9.48
CA THR A 162 -10.24 -9.53 9.47
C THR A 162 -10.82 -9.68 8.07
N ASN A 163 -11.34 -10.87 7.75
CA ASN A 163 -12.05 -11.05 6.50
C ASN A 163 -13.35 -10.24 6.51
N ARG A 164 -13.68 -9.58 5.39
CA ARG A 164 -14.88 -8.73 5.27
C ARG A 164 -15.92 -9.25 4.27
N SER A 165 -15.79 -10.48 3.80
CA SER A 165 -16.71 -11.10 2.83
C SER A 165 -17.77 -11.93 3.57
N ARG A 166 -18.73 -11.24 4.22
CA ARG A 166 -19.75 -11.88 5.07
C ARG A 166 -20.89 -12.45 4.23
N TRP A 167 -21.23 -13.72 4.42
CA TRP A 167 -22.39 -14.35 3.78
C TRP A 167 -23.73 -13.92 4.41
N ASP A 168 -24.62 -13.28 3.64
CA ASP A 168 -25.98 -12.96 4.04
C ASP A 168 -26.97 -14.02 3.52
N PRO A 169 -27.42 -14.98 4.37
CA PRO A 169 -28.31 -16.05 3.92
C PRO A 169 -29.70 -15.56 3.53
N ALA A 170 -30.14 -14.38 4.00
CA ALA A 170 -31.45 -13.85 3.65
C ALA A 170 -31.46 -13.23 2.25
N GLY A 171 -30.35 -12.64 1.85
CA GLY A 171 -30.15 -12.07 0.51
C GLY A 171 -29.49 -13.02 -0.49
N GLU A 172 -29.06 -14.21 -0.05
CA GLU A 172 -28.28 -15.18 -0.84
C GLU A 172 -27.07 -14.52 -1.55
N ARG A 173 -26.33 -13.69 -0.81
CA ARG A 173 -25.23 -12.88 -1.35
C ARG A 173 -24.15 -12.62 -0.32
N TYR A 174 -23.00 -12.13 -0.78
CA TYR A 174 -21.98 -11.57 0.10
C TYR A 174 -22.21 -10.08 0.36
N VAL A 175 -22.03 -9.67 1.60
CA VAL A 175 -22.04 -8.27 2.04
C VAL A 175 -20.69 -7.90 2.62
N THR A 176 -20.25 -6.66 2.38
CA THR A 176 -19.00 -6.14 2.93
C THR A 176 -19.18 -5.88 4.42
N GLY A 177 -18.51 -6.67 5.25
CA GLY A 177 -18.62 -6.64 6.72
C GLY A 177 -17.89 -7.82 7.35
N TYR A 178 -17.57 -7.73 8.64
CA TYR A 178 -16.78 -8.74 9.36
C TYR A 178 -17.31 -10.18 9.20
N GLU A 179 -16.47 -11.08 8.70
CA GLU A 179 -16.72 -12.52 8.59
C GLU A 179 -15.83 -13.30 9.56
N PRO A 180 -16.36 -13.78 10.70
CA PRO A 180 -15.57 -14.45 11.73
C PRO A 180 -15.10 -15.86 11.37
N ALA A 181 -15.69 -16.51 10.35
CA ALA A 181 -15.36 -17.89 10.02
C ALA A 181 -14.03 -18.04 9.28
N ASN A 182 -13.56 -16.98 8.61
CA ASN A 182 -12.36 -17.00 7.78
C ASN A 182 -11.24 -16.17 8.42
N ALA A 183 -10.07 -16.78 8.58
CA ALA A 183 -8.89 -16.06 9.05
C ALA A 183 -8.38 -15.07 7.99
N ALA A 184 -7.93 -13.91 8.45
CA ALA A 184 -7.22 -12.93 7.61
C ALA A 184 -5.72 -13.23 7.58
N ASP A 185 -5.02 -12.70 6.56
CA ASP A 185 -3.56 -12.62 6.61
C ASP A 185 -3.14 -11.66 7.74
N ASP A 186 -2.49 -12.20 8.75
CA ASP A 186 -1.99 -11.45 9.90
C ASP A 186 -0.51 -11.05 9.77
N THR A 187 0.08 -11.28 8.59
CA THR A 187 1.47 -10.97 8.30
C THR A 187 1.71 -9.46 8.36
N LEU A 188 2.59 -9.05 9.27
CA LEU A 188 3.11 -7.69 9.37
C LEU A 188 4.56 -7.68 8.89
N MET A 189 4.88 -6.94 7.83
CA MET A 189 6.25 -6.72 7.40
C MET A 189 6.73 -5.36 7.90
N VAL A 190 7.86 -5.33 8.60
CA VAL A 190 8.44 -4.09 9.13
C VAL A 190 9.84 -3.90 8.58
N GLY A 191 10.07 -2.73 8.00
CA GLY A 191 11.36 -2.27 7.51
C GLY A 191 11.96 -1.21 8.43
N ARG A 192 13.29 -1.21 8.56
CA ARG A 192 14.05 -0.22 9.33
C ARG A 192 15.28 0.20 8.55
N VAL A 193 15.42 1.50 8.33
CA VAL A 193 16.66 2.11 7.80
C VAL A 193 17.48 2.62 8.97
N THR A 194 18.74 2.23 9.05
CA THR A 194 19.67 2.64 10.13
C THR A 194 21.01 3.10 9.60
N GLU A 195 21.52 4.19 10.17
CA GLU A 195 22.90 4.63 10.01
C GLU A 195 23.88 3.70 10.76
N PRO A 196 25.20 3.76 10.46
CA PRO A 196 26.21 2.94 11.13
C PRO A 196 26.31 3.15 12.65
N ASP A 197 25.88 4.30 13.16
CA ASP A 197 25.86 4.60 14.60
C ASP A 197 24.61 4.03 15.30
N GLY A 198 23.69 3.41 14.55
CA GLY A 198 22.45 2.83 15.04
C GLY A 198 21.25 3.78 15.03
N THR A 199 21.41 5.03 14.60
CA THR A 199 20.30 5.97 14.44
C THR A 199 19.29 5.45 13.42
N ILE A 200 18.02 5.40 13.82
CA ILE A 200 16.93 5.01 12.91
C ILE A 200 16.56 6.22 12.06
N VAL A 201 16.70 6.08 10.74
CA VAL A 201 16.44 7.15 9.77
C VAL A 201 14.98 7.10 9.34
N ALA A 202 14.46 5.90 9.07
CA ALA A 202 13.10 5.68 8.65
C ALA A 202 12.61 4.29 9.06
N THR A 203 11.29 4.16 9.19
CA THR A 203 10.63 2.86 9.35
C THR A 203 9.57 2.68 8.27
N LEU A 204 9.30 1.42 7.93
CA LEU A 204 8.27 1.04 6.97
C LEU A 204 7.37 0.00 7.60
N VAL A 205 6.06 0.17 7.49
CA VAL A 205 5.04 -0.76 7.98
C VAL A 205 4.20 -1.19 6.78
N ASN A 206 4.36 -2.44 6.35
CA ASN A 206 3.54 -3.04 5.31
C ASN A 206 2.55 -4.03 5.93
N TYR A 207 1.26 -3.73 5.76
CA TYR A 207 0.19 -4.51 6.38
C TYR A 207 -1.08 -4.46 5.51
N ALA A 208 -1.74 -5.59 5.37
CA ALA A 208 -2.95 -5.73 4.55
C ALA A 208 -4.21 -5.52 5.40
N CYS A 209 -4.71 -4.29 5.46
CA CYS A 209 -5.96 -3.96 6.14
C CYS A 209 -6.56 -2.69 5.55
N HIS A 210 -7.81 -2.74 5.08
CA HIS A 210 -8.45 -1.59 4.47
C HIS A 210 -8.82 -0.53 5.52
N PRO A 211 -8.38 0.73 5.42
CA PRO A 211 -8.69 1.81 6.38
C PRO A 211 -10.12 2.33 6.25
N THR A 212 -11.04 1.53 6.77
CA THR A 212 -12.49 1.73 6.74
C THR A 212 -13.09 1.85 8.14
N THR A 213 -12.25 2.14 9.15
CA THR A 213 -12.73 2.40 10.51
C THR A 213 -13.73 3.55 10.48
N LEU A 214 -13.40 4.62 9.75
CA LEU A 214 -14.24 5.80 9.56
C LEU A 214 -15.04 5.71 8.26
N ALA A 215 -16.37 5.85 8.35
CA ALA A 215 -17.26 5.88 7.19
C ALA A 215 -18.21 7.07 7.15
N TRP A 216 -19.47 6.85 6.75
CA TRP A 216 -20.44 7.92 6.44
C TRP A 216 -20.86 8.76 7.65
N ASP A 217 -20.69 8.24 8.86
CA ASP A 217 -20.93 8.98 10.11
C ASP A 217 -19.76 9.91 10.50
N ASN A 218 -18.60 9.79 9.84
CA ASN A 218 -17.44 10.65 10.07
C ASN A 218 -17.53 11.94 9.23
N GLU A 219 -17.22 13.07 9.85
CA GLU A 219 -17.25 14.39 9.21
C GLU A 219 -15.87 15.07 9.16
N LEU A 220 -14.81 14.36 9.56
CA LEU A 220 -13.45 14.89 9.70
C LEU A 220 -12.51 14.28 8.67
N LEU A 221 -11.59 15.09 8.15
CA LEU A 221 -10.45 14.59 7.38
C LEU A 221 -9.55 13.76 8.29
N SER A 222 -9.27 12.52 7.91
CA SER A 222 -8.42 11.61 8.68
C SER A 222 -7.63 10.65 7.80
N PRO A 223 -6.37 10.34 8.12
CA PRO A 223 -5.65 9.18 7.59
C PRO A 223 -6.12 7.84 8.22
N ASP A 224 -7.36 7.78 8.73
CA ASP A 224 -7.88 6.64 9.52
C ASP A 224 -6.88 6.15 10.59
N TYR A 225 -6.76 4.83 10.79
CA TYR A 225 -5.85 4.22 11.75
C TYR A 225 -4.36 4.48 11.45
N ILE A 226 -4.01 4.88 10.21
CA ILE A 226 -2.62 5.08 9.79
C ILE A 226 -1.99 6.26 10.52
N GLY A 227 -2.77 7.29 10.89
CA GLY A 227 -2.30 8.43 11.68
C GLY A 227 -1.76 8.01 13.04
N ALA A 228 -2.60 7.36 13.87
CA ALA A 228 -2.19 6.89 15.20
C ALA A 228 -1.11 5.80 15.15
N MET A 229 -1.10 4.97 14.09
CA MET A 229 -0.03 3.98 13.89
C MET A 229 1.32 4.68 13.73
N ARG A 230 1.41 5.66 12.83
CA ARG A 230 2.66 6.43 12.63
C ARG A 230 3.10 7.14 13.88
N GLU A 231 2.20 7.84 14.57
CA GLU A 231 2.52 8.51 15.85
C GLU A 231 3.10 7.52 16.88
N THR A 232 2.52 6.32 16.98
CA THR A 232 2.98 5.28 17.90
C THR A 232 4.38 4.78 17.54
N VAL A 233 4.61 4.46 16.27
CA VAL A 233 5.92 3.98 15.80
C VAL A 233 6.98 5.05 15.94
N GLU A 234 6.69 6.28 15.50
CA GLU A 234 7.62 7.41 15.54
C GLU A 234 8.00 7.77 16.97
N ALA A 235 7.07 7.72 17.92
CA ALA A 235 7.37 7.90 19.34
C ALA A 235 8.32 6.82 19.87
N GLY A 236 8.22 5.58 19.39
CA GLY A 236 9.08 4.47 19.79
C GLY A 236 10.43 4.40 19.06
N THR A 237 10.63 5.18 18.00
CA THR A 237 11.84 5.13 17.14
C THR A 237 12.64 6.42 17.14
N GLY A 238 12.46 7.26 18.17
CA GLY A 238 13.19 8.53 18.29
C GLY A 238 12.73 9.61 17.31
N GLY A 239 11.51 9.49 16.77
CA GLY A 239 10.93 10.44 15.82
C GLY A 239 11.23 10.14 14.36
N ALA A 240 11.82 8.98 14.05
CA ALA A 240 12.16 8.59 12.68
C ALA A 240 10.90 8.38 11.82
N PRO A 241 10.72 9.09 10.67
CA PRO A 241 9.52 8.99 9.86
C PRO A 241 9.09 7.55 9.54
N CYS A 242 7.82 7.23 9.77
CA CYS A 242 7.21 5.95 9.47
C CYS A 242 6.36 6.00 8.18
N LEU A 243 6.70 5.18 7.19
CA LEU A 243 5.91 4.98 5.98
C LEU A 243 4.92 3.83 6.20
N PHE A 244 3.63 4.05 5.93
CA PHE A 244 2.67 2.96 5.83
C PHE A 244 2.52 2.54 4.38
N LEU A 245 2.59 1.23 4.13
CA LEU A 245 2.47 0.63 2.81
C LEU A 245 1.28 -0.34 2.81
N VAL A 246 0.18 0.04 2.18
CA VAL A 246 -1.04 -0.81 2.22
C VAL A 246 -0.82 -2.11 1.44
N GLY A 247 -0.96 -3.25 2.13
CA GLY A 247 -0.83 -4.58 1.53
C GLY A 247 -2.02 -4.98 0.66
N ALA A 248 -1.97 -6.20 0.12
CA ALA A 248 -3.07 -6.79 -0.62
C ALA A 248 -4.26 -7.10 0.32
N CYS A 249 -5.24 -6.19 0.37
CA CYS A 249 -6.32 -6.19 1.35
C CYS A 249 -7.73 -6.08 0.74
N GLY A 250 -7.93 -6.50 -0.53
CA GLY A 250 -9.21 -6.38 -1.23
C GLY A 250 -10.41 -6.95 -0.44
N GLU A 251 -10.17 -7.96 0.37
CA GLU A 251 -11.13 -8.66 1.23
C GLU A 251 -10.86 -8.48 2.74
N LEU A 252 -9.91 -7.62 3.13
CA LEU A 252 -9.46 -7.49 4.52
C LEU A 252 -9.74 -6.09 5.09
N ALA A 253 -10.37 -6.02 6.25
CA ALA A 253 -10.66 -4.76 6.96
C ALA A 253 -10.66 -4.97 8.49
N PRO A 254 -10.69 -3.92 9.32
CA PRO A 254 -10.96 -4.07 10.74
C PRO A 254 -12.34 -4.72 10.98
N ASP A 255 -12.47 -5.47 12.07
CA ASP A 255 -13.74 -6.08 12.49
C ASP A 255 -14.80 -5.02 12.82
N LEU A 256 -14.38 -3.98 13.55
CA LEU A 256 -15.20 -2.84 13.92
C LEU A 256 -14.93 -1.68 12.95
N GLN A 257 -15.85 -1.47 12.03
CA GLN A 257 -15.72 -0.50 10.95
C GLN A 257 -17.00 0.32 10.78
N TYR A 258 -16.96 1.29 9.87
CA TYR A 258 -18.07 2.15 9.49
C TYR A 258 -18.58 3.13 10.55
N LEU A 259 -17.66 3.70 11.34
CA LEU A 259 -17.98 4.58 12.45
C LEU A 259 -17.74 6.06 12.12
N GLY A 260 -18.28 6.95 12.96
CA GLY A 260 -17.87 8.36 13.06
C GLY A 260 -16.85 8.64 14.18
N ASP A 261 -16.61 7.66 15.06
CA ASP A 261 -15.76 7.81 16.25
C ASP A 261 -14.29 7.61 15.91
N VAL A 262 -13.58 8.74 15.83
CA VAL A 262 -12.13 8.78 15.58
C VAL A 262 -11.30 8.05 16.63
N SER A 263 -11.77 7.91 17.87
CA SER A 263 -11.03 7.21 18.92
C SER A 263 -10.86 5.71 18.64
N VAL A 264 -11.74 5.12 17.81
CA VAL A 264 -11.62 3.73 17.35
C VAL A 264 -10.51 3.60 16.31
N ALA A 265 -10.44 4.52 15.35
CA ALA A 265 -9.34 4.58 14.38
C ALA A 265 -7.99 4.70 15.11
N ASP A 266 -7.95 5.54 16.16
CA ASP A 266 -6.76 5.69 16.99
C ASP A 266 -6.35 4.40 17.70
N ARG A 267 -7.34 3.65 18.22
CA ARG A 267 -7.09 2.37 18.88
C ARG A 267 -6.56 1.34 17.89
N HIS A 268 -7.12 1.26 16.69
CA HIS A 268 -6.62 0.42 15.61
C HIS A 268 -5.18 0.78 15.24
N GLY A 269 -4.90 2.08 15.13
CA GLY A 269 -3.57 2.57 14.81
C GLY A 269 -2.54 2.20 15.88
N ARG A 270 -2.86 2.42 17.15
CA ARG A 270 -2.01 2.00 18.28
C ARG A 270 -1.77 0.48 18.30
N ARG A 271 -2.78 -0.34 18.00
CA ARG A 271 -2.63 -1.81 17.92
C ARG A 271 -1.57 -2.19 16.88
N LEU A 272 -1.70 -1.66 15.67
CA LEU A 272 -0.74 -1.92 14.60
C LEU A 272 0.64 -1.33 14.92
N GLY A 273 0.70 -0.12 15.48
CA GLY A 273 1.96 0.53 15.86
C GLY A 273 2.72 -0.24 16.94
N LEU A 274 2.04 -0.75 17.96
CA LEU A 274 2.64 -1.60 18.99
C LEU A 274 3.15 -2.94 18.43
N ALA A 275 2.42 -3.55 17.48
CA ALA A 275 2.89 -4.74 16.78
C ALA A 275 4.15 -4.46 15.93
N ALA A 276 4.21 -3.29 15.28
CA ALA A 276 5.38 -2.85 14.54
C ALA A 276 6.59 -2.62 15.47
N LEU A 277 6.39 -1.94 16.60
CA LEU A 277 7.43 -1.76 17.63
C LEU A 277 7.92 -3.10 18.18
N SER A 278 7.01 -4.04 18.49
CA SER A 278 7.38 -5.39 18.92
C SER A 278 8.26 -6.10 17.89
N THR A 279 8.03 -5.86 16.59
CA THR A 279 8.84 -6.44 15.51
C THR A 279 10.20 -5.75 15.41
N LEU A 280 10.25 -4.42 15.57
CA LEU A 280 11.49 -3.63 15.57
C LEU A 280 12.44 -4.02 16.71
N GLU A 281 11.90 -4.29 17.90
CA GLU A 281 12.67 -4.79 19.06
C GLU A 281 13.28 -6.18 18.80
N GLY A 282 12.69 -6.97 17.90
CA GLY A 282 13.24 -8.25 17.46
C GLY A 282 14.38 -8.13 16.44
N MET A 283 14.60 -6.95 15.84
CA MET A 283 15.62 -6.77 14.80
C MET A 283 17.01 -6.52 15.40
N HIS A 284 17.99 -7.29 14.96
CA HIS A 284 19.39 -7.07 15.34
C HIS A 284 19.94 -5.69 14.91
N PRO A 285 20.93 -5.14 15.64
CA PRO A 285 21.55 -3.86 15.30
C PRO A 285 22.11 -3.81 13.88
N HIS A 286 22.31 -2.60 13.36
CA HIS A 286 22.99 -2.34 12.09
C HIS A 286 24.28 -3.16 11.99
N GLY A 287 24.52 -3.80 10.84
CA GLY A 287 25.77 -4.50 10.56
C GLY A 287 26.07 -5.67 11.51
N HIS A 288 25.05 -6.24 12.15
CA HIS A 288 25.19 -7.42 13.00
C HIS A 288 24.24 -8.54 12.57
N ASP A 289 24.74 -9.77 12.63
CA ASP A 289 23.94 -11.00 12.51
C ASP A 289 24.16 -11.92 13.70
N LEU A 290 23.18 -12.79 13.91
CA LEU A 290 23.28 -13.90 14.83
C LEU A 290 24.09 -15.02 14.19
N VAL A 291 25.24 -15.34 14.78
CA VAL A 291 26.18 -16.36 14.31
C VAL A 291 26.33 -17.44 15.38
N PHE A 292 26.27 -18.70 14.97
CA PHE A 292 26.52 -19.83 15.83
C PHE A 292 27.96 -19.78 16.30
N SER A 293 28.15 -19.87 17.61
CA SER A 293 29.47 -19.65 18.21
C SER A 293 30.05 -20.91 18.80
N GLU A 294 29.30 -21.65 19.61
CA GLU A 294 29.77 -22.88 20.26
C GLU A 294 28.61 -23.71 20.80
N ILE A 295 28.90 -24.98 21.13
CA ILE A 295 28.03 -25.80 21.98
C ILE A 295 28.56 -25.74 23.40
N VAL A 296 27.72 -25.35 24.36
CA VAL A 296 28.03 -25.44 25.78
C VAL A 296 27.35 -26.67 26.35
N GLU A 297 28.15 -27.64 26.80
CA GLU A 297 27.65 -28.82 27.49
C GLU A 297 27.01 -28.44 28.83
N SER A 298 25.74 -28.80 29.01
CA SER A 298 24.94 -28.55 30.22
C SER A 298 24.00 -29.74 30.44
N GLY A 299 22.93 -29.59 31.24
CA GLY A 299 21.90 -30.62 31.39
C GLY A 299 21.28 -31.05 30.05
N ALA A 300 21.29 -30.15 29.07
CA ALA A 300 21.20 -30.45 27.64
C ALA A 300 22.31 -29.69 26.90
N PRO A 301 22.85 -30.17 25.78
CA PRO A 301 23.80 -29.41 24.95
C PRO A 301 23.14 -28.12 24.44
N LEU A 302 23.74 -26.97 24.74
CA LEU A 302 23.18 -25.65 24.42
C LEU A 302 23.91 -25.06 23.20
N ALA A 303 23.17 -24.78 22.13
CA ALA A 303 23.70 -24.03 20.99
C ALA A 303 23.77 -22.54 21.34
N VAL A 304 24.99 -22.02 21.52
CA VAL A 304 25.22 -20.60 21.83
C VAL A 304 25.39 -19.82 20.54
N TRP A 305 24.56 -18.80 20.38
CA TRP A 305 24.64 -17.85 19.28
C TRP A 305 25.04 -16.47 19.81
N ARG A 306 25.82 -15.73 19.03
CA ARG A 306 26.30 -14.40 19.39
C ARG A 306 26.09 -13.44 18.23
N LEU A 307 25.87 -12.17 18.56
CA LEU A 307 25.92 -11.11 17.55
C LEU A 307 27.35 -10.93 17.08
N SER A 308 27.55 -11.01 15.77
CA SER A 308 28.83 -10.76 15.12
C SER A 308 28.66 -9.65 14.10
N ALA A 309 29.65 -8.76 14.03
CA ALA A 309 29.72 -7.75 12.98
C ALA A 309 29.78 -8.43 11.61
N ARG A 310 28.90 -8.01 10.70
CA ARG A 310 28.83 -8.46 9.31
C ARG A 310 28.40 -7.29 8.45
N SER A 311 29.13 -7.04 7.37
CA SER A 311 28.67 -6.10 6.35
C SER A 311 27.38 -6.63 5.73
N ALA A 312 26.42 -5.74 5.51
CA ALA A 312 25.40 -6.03 4.52
C ALA A 312 26.07 -6.07 3.14
N ASP A 313 25.73 -7.08 2.34
CA ASP A 313 26.24 -7.12 0.98
C ASP A 313 25.71 -5.90 0.23
N ALA A 314 26.60 -5.18 -0.44
CA ALA A 314 26.25 -4.13 -1.37
C ALA A 314 25.58 -4.80 -2.59
N SER A 315 24.26 -4.89 -2.55
CA SER A 315 23.52 -5.64 -3.56
C SER A 315 23.18 -4.80 -4.78
N GLN A 316 22.61 -5.46 -5.79
CA GLN A 316 21.99 -4.79 -6.92
C GLN A 316 20.70 -4.08 -6.50
N VAL A 317 20.43 -2.96 -7.16
CA VAL A 317 19.12 -2.30 -7.19
C VAL A 317 18.59 -2.49 -8.59
N ALA A 318 17.35 -2.95 -8.73
CA ALA A 318 16.69 -3.02 -10.01
C ALA A 318 15.21 -2.72 -9.84
N GLY A 319 14.64 -1.99 -10.79
CA GLY A 319 13.21 -1.78 -10.89
C GLY A 319 12.74 -2.14 -12.30
N GLU A 320 11.64 -2.87 -12.37
CA GLU A 320 10.98 -3.25 -13.62
C GLU A 320 9.54 -2.73 -13.59
N ARG A 321 9.10 -2.19 -14.73
CA ARG A 321 7.69 -1.93 -15.00
C ARG A 321 7.24 -2.88 -16.09
N ILE A 322 6.33 -3.79 -15.75
CA ILE A 322 5.80 -4.76 -16.70
C ILE A 322 4.32 -4.46 -16.98
N GLU A 323 3.90 -4.67 -18.22
CA GLU A 323 2.50 -4.51 -18.64
C GLU A 323 1.88 -5.89 -18.87
N LEU A 324 0.74 -6.14 -18.23
CA LEU A 324 -0.08 -7.33 -18.41
C LEU A 324 -1.33 -6.95 -19.20
N ALA A 325 -1.56 -7.63 -20.32
CA ALA A 325 -2.84 -7.53 -21.02
C ALA A 325 -3.87 -8.43 -20.30
N LEU A 326 -4.66 -7.83 -19.41
CA LEU A 326 -5.67 -8.56 -18.63
C LEU A 326 -7.03 -8.48 -19.32
N PRO A 327 -7.76 -9.60 -19.49
CA PRO A 327 -9.08 -9.59 -20.10
C PRO A 327 -10.07 -8.75 -19.27
N ILE A 328 -10.86 -7.95 -19.96
CA ILE A 328 -12.03 -7.25 -19.40
C ILE A 328 -13.23 -8.18 -19.55
N LYS A 329 -14.14 -8.15 -18.58
CA LYS A 329 -15.36 -8.96 -18.64
C LYS A 329 -16.17 -8.66 -19.90
N ALA A 330 -16.58 -9.70 -20.60
CA ALA A 330 -17.35 -9.57 -21.84
C ALA A 330 -18.71 -8.87 -21.62
N ASP A 331 -19.27 -8.95 -20.42
CA ASP A 331 -20.51 -8.31 -20.00
C ASP A 331 -20.29 -6.97 -19.27
N TYR A 332 -19.06 -6.43 -19.27
CA TYR A 332 -18.82 -5.12 -18.68
C TYR A 332 -19.57 -4.04 -19.49
N PRO A 333 -20.38 -3.20 -18.82
CA PRO A 333 -21.32 -2.33 -19.53
C PRO A 333 -20.60 -1.28 -20.37
N THR A 334 -21.17 -1.01 -21.55
CA THR A 334 -20.76 0.07 -22.45
C THR A 334 -21.06 1.44 -21.85
N LEU A 335 -20.47 2.50 -22.41
CA LEU A 335 -20.76 3.88 -21.98
C LEU A 335 -22.25 4.22 -22.10
N ASP A 336 -22.88 3.84 -23.21
CA ASP A 336 -24.31 4.10 -23.45
C ASP A 336 -25.22 3.38 -22.43
N GLU A 337 -24.88 2.14 -22.06
CA GLU A 337 -25.60 1.39 -21.02
C GLU A 337 -25.43 2.03 -19.63
N ILE A 338 -24.21 2.45 -19.29
CA ILE A 338 -23.92 3.14 -18.02
C ILE A 338 -24.70 4.46 -17.94
N ASP A 339 -24.72 5.26 -19.02
CA ASP A 339 -25.44 6.53 -19.06
C ASP A 339 -26.96 6.33 -18.94
N ALA A 340 -27.50 5.28 -19.59
CA ALA A 340 -28.91 4.92 -19.45
C ALA A 340 -29.27 4.53 -18.01
N GLU A 341 -28.40 3.78 -17.33
CA GLU A 341 -28.60 3.38 -15.94
C GLU A 341 -28.42 4.55 -14.95
N LEU A 342 -27.45 5.44 -15.19
CA LEU A 342 -27.30 6.69 -14.43
C LEU A 342 -28.57 7.55 -14.49
N ALA A 343 -29.19 7.65 -15.67
CA ALA A 343 -30.44 8.40 -15.84
C ALA A 343 -31.63 7.76 -15.10
N ARG A 344 -31.61 6.45 -14.89
CA ARG A 344 -32.66 5.70 -14.15
C ARG A 344 -32.42 5.65 -12.64
N ALA A 345 -31.18 5.82 -12.18
CA ALA A 345 -30.80 5.67 -10.79
C ALA A 345 -31.45 6.73 -9.87
N SER A 346 -32.50 6.34 -9.15
CA SER A 346 -33.21 7.21 -8.21
C SER A 346 -32.45 7.42 -6.90
N GLU A 347 -31.84 6.35 -6.36
CA GLU A 347 -31.17 6.35 -5.06
C GLU A 347 -29.70 6.84 -5.15
N PRO A 348 -29.20 7.61 -4.16
CA PRO A 348 -27.83 8.11 -4.15
C PRO A 348 -26.76 7.02 -4.29
N PHE A 349 -26.92 5.89 -3.59
CA PHE A 349 -25.96 4.79 -3.65
C PHE A 349 -25.90 4.13 -5.04
N MET A 350 -27.01 4.11 -5.78
CA MET A 350 -27.04 3.57 -7.14
C MET A 350 -26.28 4.49 -8.10
N ARG A 351 -26.50 5.80 -8.00
CA ARG A 351 -25.76 6.79 -8.81
C ARG A 351 -24.26 6.72 -8.55
N GLU A 352 -23.85 6.55 -7.29
CA GLU A 352 -22.44 6.37 -6.91
C GLU A 352 -21.83 5.12 -7.58
N ARG A 353 -22.52 3.97 -7.52
CA ARG A 353 -22.07 2.72 -8.17
C ARG A 353 -21.86 2.90 -9.67
N TRP A 354 -22.82 3.50 -10.35
CA TRP A 354 -22.73 3.74 -11.80
C TRP A 354 -21.70 4.81 -12.16
N THR A 355 -21.51 5.84 -11.32
CA THR A 355 -20.46 6.86 -11.51
C THR A 355 -19.06 6.23 -11.44
N ARG A 356 -18.84 5.27 -10.53
CA ARG A 356 -17.59 4.50 -10.46
C ARG A 356 -17.38 3.66 -11.72
N LYS A 357 -18.42 2.96 -12.20
CA LYS A 357 -18.36 2.20 -13.46
C LYS A 357 -18.06 3.09 -14.67
N LEU A 358 -18.66 4.30 -14.72
CA LEU A 358 -18.40 5.28 -15.78
C LEU A 358 -16.92 5.68 -15.82
N ARG A 359 -16.33 6.01 -14.68
CA ARG A 359 -14.91 6.39 -14.58
C ARG A 359 -13.98 5.26 -15.01
N LEU A 360 -14.25 4.04 -14.53
CA LEU A 360 -13.53 2.86 -14.99
C LEU A 360 -13.69 2.65 -16.49
N ARG A 361 -14.91 2.73 -17.05
CA ARG A 361 -15.13 2.56 -18.50
C ARG A 361 -14.38 3.60 -19.33
N LYS A 362 -14.32 4.86 -18.88
CA LYS A 362 -13.50 5.90 -19.53
C LYS A 362 -12.00 5.53 -19.53
N THR A 363 -11.49 4.97 -18.44
CA THR A 363 -10.09 4.52 -18.34
C THR A 363 -9.80 3.27 -19.17
N LEU A 364 -10.72 2.32 -19.22
CA LEU A 364 -10.59 1.07 -19.97
C LEU A 364 -10.71 1.29 -21.49
N GLY A 365 -11.52 2.27 -21.91
CA GLY A 365 -11.92 2.44 -23.30
C GLY A 365 -12.78 1.26 -23.78
N ASP A 366 -12.73 1.00 -25.09
CA ASP A 366 -13.52 -0.05 -25.75
C ASP A 366 -12.73 -1.33 -26.05
N ALA A 367 -11.55 -1.50 -25.45
CA ALA A 367 -10.74 -2.69 -25.63
C ALA A 367 -11.29 -3.89 -24.85
N ASP A 368 -11.01 -5.10 -25.34
CA ASP A 368 -11.33 -6.35 -24.63
C ASP A 368 -10.27 -6.72 -23.59
N HIS A 369 -9.12 -6.06 -23.60
CA HIS A 369 -8.02 -6.25 -22.65
C HIS A 369 -7.51 -4.92 -22.14
N TYR A 370 -7.20 -4.85 -20.85
CA TYR A 370 -6.59 -3.69 -20.22
C TYR A 370 -5.08 -3.90 -20.05
N PRO A 371 -4.21 -2.99 -20.56
CA PRO A 371 -2.77 -3.06 -20.37
C PRO A 371 -2.38 -2.56 -18.97
N LEU A 372 -2.56 -3.41 -17.97
CA LEU A 372 -2.25 -3.11 -16.57
C LEU A 372 -0.73 -3.08 -16.34
N ALA A 373 -0.20 -1.93 -15.90
CA ALA A 373 1.18 -1.84 -15.46
C ALA A 373 1.34 -2.28 -13.99
N ILE A 374 2.37 -3.07 -13.69
CA ILE A 374 2.83 -3.32 -12.32
C ILE A 374 4.31 -3.02 -12.18
N TRP A 375 4.74 -2.78 -10.95
CA TRP A 375 6.11 -2.44 -10.62
C TRP A 375 6.70 -3.53 -9.73
N VAL A 376 7.89 -4.01 -10.09
CA VAL A 376 8.61 -5.01 -9.31
C VAL A 376 10.02 -4.50 -9.06
N TRP A 377 10.39 -4.30 -7.80
CA TRP A 377 11.73 -3.88 -7.41
C TRP A 377 12.47 -4.97 -6.66
N ARG A 378 13.78 -5.01 -6.86
CA ARG A 378 14.71 -5.79 -6.04
C ARG A 378 15.75 -4.85 -5.44
N LEU A 379 15.93 -4.95 -4.12
CA LEU A 379 17.07 -4.40 -3.39
C LEU A 379 17.67 -5.50 -2.54
N GLY A 380 18.66 -6.20 -3.08
CA GLY A 380 19.26 -7.37 -2.43
C GLY A 380 18.27 -8.51 -2.28
N ASP A 381 17.99 -8.90 -1.04
CA ASP A 381 17.03 -9.95 -0.68
C ASP A 381 15.62 -9.38 -0.39
N ILE A 382 15.41 -8.09 -0.67
CA ILE A 382 14.12 -7.41 -0.51
C ILE A 382 13.48 -7.25 -1.87
N VAL A 383 12.20 -7.57 -1.96
CA VAL A 383 11.40 -7.48 -3.18
C VAL A 383 10.15 -6.65 -2.89
N PHE A 384 9.89 -5.65 -3.73
CA PHE A 384 8.65 -4.88 -3.70
C PHE A 384 7.81 -5.23 -4.92
N VAL A 385 6.50 -5.41 -4.73
CA VAL A 385 5.52 -5.61 -5.81
C VAL A 385 4.40 -4.59 -5.64
N GLY A 386 4.31 -3.64 -6.57
CA GLY A 386 3.28 -2.60 -6.59
C GLY A 386 2.21 -2.88 -7.64
N TYR A 387 0.95 -2.86 -7.22
CA TYR A 387 -0.23 -3.12 -8.06
C TYR A 387 -1.20 -1.90 -8.02
N PRO A 388 -1.69 -1.40 -9.17
CA PRO A 388 -2.59 -0.24 -9.23
C PRO A 388 -4.06 -0.65 -9.01
N GLY A 389 -4.36 -1.33 -7.90
CA GLY A 389 -5.72 -1.74 -7.56
C GLY A 389 -5.80 -2.39 -6.18
N GLU A 390 -6.90 -3.09 -5.94
CA GLU A 390 -7.24 -3.74 -4.67
C GLU A 390 -7.23 -5.28 -4.80
N ALA A 391 -6.04 -5.86 -4.94
CA ALA A 391 -5.89 -7.31 -5.00
C ALA A 391 -6.19 -7.96 -3.65
N PHE A 392 -6.70 -9.19 -3.70
CA PHE A 392 -6.92 -10.00 -2.50
C PHE A 392 -5.59 -10.45 -1.88
N SER A 393 -5.61 -10.75 -0.58
CA SER A 393 -4.40 -11.13 0.16
C SER A 393 -3.72 -12.41 -0.35
N ASN A 394 -4.43 -13.24 -1.12
CA ASN A 394 -3.86 -14.37 -1.84
C ASN A 394 -2.58 -14.00 -2.62
N LEU A 395 -2.53 -12.82 -3.25
CA LEU A 395 -1.34 -12.36 -3.97
C LEU A 395 -0.09 -12.34 -3.08
N GLN A 396 -0.20 -11.73 -1.91
CA GLN A 396 0.95 -11.58 -1.00
C GLN A 396 1.26 -12.87 -0.23
N ILE A 397 0.24 -13.69 0.07
CA ILE A 397 0.42 -15.00 0.69
C ILE A 397 1.21 -15.90 -0.27
N ASP A 398 0.77 -16.01 -1.52
CA ASP A 398 1.40 -16.87 -2.53
C ASP A 398 2.84 -16.42 -2.83
N LEU A 399 3.08 -15.12 -3.01
CA LEU A 399 4.43 -14.60 -3.27
C LEU A 399 5.38 -14.83 -2.09
N ARG A 400 4.92 -14.69 -0.84
CA ARG A 400 5.74 -14.97 0.35
C ARG A 400 6.00 -16.47 0.52
N ALA A 401 5.09 -17.33 0.09
CA ALA A 401 5.29 -18.77 0.10
C ALA A 401 6.31 -19.22 -0.97
N GLU A 402 6.29 -18.56 -2.13
CA GLU A 402 7.22 -18.81 -3.24
C GLU A 402 8.65 -18.29 -2.94
N PHE A 403 8.77 -17.17 -2.23
CA PHE A 403 10.06 -16.53 -1.91
C PHE A 403 10.30 -16.44 -0.38
N PRO A 404 10.42 -17.58 0.33
CA PRO A 404 10.48 -17.60 1.80
C PRO A 404 11.78 -17.01 2.38
N ASP A 405 12.84 -16.95 1.57
CA ASP A 405 14.14 -16.39 1.95
C ASP A 405 14.25 -14.88 1.69
N GLN A 406 13.23 -14.29 1.04
CA GLN A 406 13.18 -12.86 0.72
C GLN A 406 12.16 -12.12 1.59
N ALA A 407 12.39 -10.83 1.79
CA ALA A 407 11.36 -9.94 2.32
C ALA A 407 10.50 -9.47 1.16
N VAL A 408 9.31 -10.07 1.04
CA VAL A 408 8.34 -9.70 0.00
C VAL A 408 7.34 -8.68 0.53
N VAL A 409 7.40 -7.48 -0.02
CA VAL A 409 6.56 -6.33 0.29
C VAL A 409 5.59 -6.11 -0.86
N VAL A 410 4.33 -6.51 -0.69
CA VAL A 410 3.27 -6.29 -1.68
C VAL A 410 2.49 -5.05 -1.32
N MET A 411 2.17 -4.23 -2.32
CA MET A 411 1.48 -2.96 -2.15
C MET A 411 0.32 -2.82 -3.13
N ASN A 412 -0.88 -2.63 -2.59
CA ASN A 412 -2.06 -2.23 -3.37
C ASN A 412 -2.05 -0.71 -3.62
N VAL A 413 -2.88 -0.24 -4.54
CA VAL A 413 -3.08 1.20 -4.82
C VAL A 413 -1.77 1.95 -5.12
N VAL A 414 -0.89 1.34 -5.91
CA VAL A 414 0.38 1.93 -6.37
C VAL A 414 0.21 2.54 -7.75
N ASN A 415 0.50 3.83 -7.93
CA ASN A 415 0.54 4.52 -9.24
C ASN A 415 -0.74 4.37 -10.10
N GLY A 416 -1.90 4.11 -9.49
CA GLY A 416 -3.15 3.90 -10.21
C GLY A 416 -4.21 3.19 -9.39
N SER A 417 -5.36 2.94 -10.02
CA SER A 417 -6.49 2.21 -9.44
C SER A 417 -7.36 1.62 -10.54
N ILE A 418 -7.60 0.31 -10.49
CA ILE A 418 -8.49 -0.42 -11.42
C ILE A 418 -9.61 -1.18 -10.68
N GLY A 419 -9.81 -0.90 -9.39
CA GLY A 419 -10.75 -1.62 -8.54
C GLY A 419 -10.17 -2.93 -8.01
N TYR A 420 -11.06 -3.87 -7.69
CA TYR A 420 -10.71 -5.13 -7.02
C TYR A 420 -10.11 -6.18 -7.96
N LEU A 421 -9.39 -7.13 -7.37
CA LEU A 421 -8.94 -8.34 -8.08
C LEU A 421 -9.13 -9.59 -7.20
N PRO A 422 -10.34 -10.17 -7.19
CA PRO A 422 -10.62 -11.42 -6.50
C PRO A 422 -9.94 -12.63 -7.17
N PRO A 423 -9.73 -13.74 -6.44
CA PRO A 423 -9.43 -15.04 -7.04
C PRO A 423 -10.55 -15.51 -7.97
N ASP A 424 -10.20 -16.35 -8.96
CA ASP A 424 -11.14 -16.93 -9.94
C ASP A 424 -12.39 -17.54 -9.28
N ALA A 425 -12.22 -18.23 -8.16
CA ALA A 425 -13.28 -18.95 -7.45
C ALA A 425 -14.45 -18.07 -6.97
N PHE A 426 -14.29 -16.75 -6.90
CA PHE A 426 -15.36 -15.84 -6.44
C PHE A 426 -16.21 -15.27 -7.58
N TYR A 427 -15.83 -15.44 -8.84
CA TYR A 427 -16.47 -14.71 -9.95
C TYR A 427 -17.91 -15.12 -10.25
N ASP A 428 -18.37 -16.25 -9.71
CA ASP A 428 -19.75 -16.71 -9.81
C ASP A 428 -20.62 -16.27 -8.60
N GLU A 429 -20.04 -15.53 -7.65
CA GLU A 429 -20.70 -15.07 -6.43
C GLU A 429 -21.22 -13.64 -6.55
N ASP A 430 -22.38 -13.34 -5.93
CA ASP A 430 -22.85 -11.96 -5.75
C ASP A 430 -22.05 -11.27 -4.62
N MET A 431 -20.90 -10.69 -5.00
CA MET A 431 -19.92 -10.10 -4.09
C MET A 431 -19.44 -8.74 -4.59
N TYR A 432 -19.36 -7.74 -3.70
CA TYR A 432 -18.93 -6.36 -4.00
C TYR A 432 -17.72 -6.27 -4.91
N GLU A 433 -16.67 -6.98 -4.52
CA GLU A 433 -15.39 -7.00 -5.20
C GLU A 433 -15.52 -7.58 -6.63
N VAL A 434 -16.43 -8.53 -6.85
CA VAL A 434 -16.70 -9.16 -8.15
C VAL A 434 -17.49 -8.22 -9.06
N TRP A 435 -18.62 -7.63 -8.65
CA TRP A 435 -19.38 -6.74 -9.56
C TRP A 435 -18.72 -5.37 -9.75
N GLN A 436 -17.81 -4.95 -8.86
CA GLN A 436 -16.99 -3.75 -9.05
C GLN A 436 -15.86 -3.95 -10.07
N THR A 437 -15.15 -5.09 -10.03
CA THR A 437 -14.00 -5.27 -10.91
C THR A 437 -14.41 -5.35 -12.38
N PRO A 438 -13.73 -4.59 -13.28
CA PRO A 438 -13.90 -4.73 -14.71
C PRO A 438 -13.15 -5.93 -15.29
N LEU A 439 -12.17 -6.47 -14.57
CA LEU A 439 -11.27 -7.51 -15.04
C LEU A 439 -11.93 -8.88 -14.87
N ASP A 440 -11.76 -9.75 -15.85
CA ASP A 440 -12.36 -11.09 -15.87
C ASP A 440 -11.66 -12.04 -14.89
N ARG A 441 -12.27 -13.20 -14.68
CA ARG A 441 -11.75 -14.26 -13.81
C ARG A 441 -10.36 -14.73 -14.25
N GLY A 442 -9.53 -15.19 -13.31
CA GLY A 442 -8.14 -15.60 -13.59
C GLY A 442 -7.12 -14.44 -13.63
N CYS A 443 -7.55 -13.19 -13.49
CA CYS A 443 -6.64 -12.04 -13.56
C CYS A 443 -5.72 -11.91 -12.31
N LEU A 444 -6.18 -12.35 -11.13
CA LEU A 444 -5.32 -12.37 -9.93
C LEU A 444 -4.17 -13.36 -10.09
N GLU A 445 -4.47 -14.54 -10.64
CA GLU A 445 -3.52 -15.60 -10.92
C GLU A 445 -2.52 -15.15 -11.99
N SER A 446 -2.99 -14.48 -13.04
CA SER A 446 -2.13 -13.88 -14.07
C SER A 446 -1.17 -12.83 -13.47
N LEU A 447 -1.68 -11.98 -12.57
CA LEU A 447 -0.88 -11.01 -11.83
C LEU A 447 0.19 -11.69 -10.95
N ARG A 448 -0.19 -12.72 -10.20
CA ARG A 448 0.73 -13.49 -9.35
C ARG A 448 1.81 -14.15 -10.18
N ASP A 449 1.46 -14.80 -11.27
CA ASP A 449 2.39 -15.55 -12.12
C ASP A 449 3.40 -14.61 -12.79
N ALA A 450 2.93 -13.46 -13.30
CA ALA A 450 3.81 -12.44 -13.86
C ALA A 450 4.74 -11.82 -12.81
N SER A 451 4.21 -11.52 -11.61
CA SER A 451 5.01 -11.02 -10.49
C SER A 451 6.09 -12.04 -10.10
N THR A 452 5.72 -13.31 -9.97
CA THR A 452 6.64 -14.41 -9.66
C THR A 452 7.75 -14.54 -10.72
N ALA A 453 7.39 -14.50 -12.00
CA ALA A 453 8.35 -14.58 -13.09
C ALA A 453 9.35 -13.40 -13.06
N THR A 454 8.85 -12.18 -12.86
CA THR A 454 9.69 -10.99 -12.77
C THR A 454 10.60 -11.02 -11.56
N VAL A 455 10.10 -11.44 -10.39
CA VAL A 455 10.92 -11.58 -9.18
C VAL A 455 12.03 -12.61 -9.40
N ARG A 456 11.72 -13.80 -9.95
CA ARG A 456 12.75 -14.80 -10.30
C ARG A 456 13.79 -14.24 -11.26
N ALA A 457 13.35 -13.51 -12.30
CA ALA A 457 14.25 -12.88 -13.26
C ALA A 457 15.16 -11.85 -12.60
N LEU A 458 14.63 -11.01 -11.70
CA LEU A 458 15.41 -10.02 -10.96
C LEU A 458 16.40 -10.67 -9.99
N LEU A 459 15.99 -11.73 -9.29
CA LEU A 459 16.86 -12.49 -8.38
C LEU A 459 18.01 -13.17 -9.14
N ALA A 460 17.76 -13.66 -10.36
CA ALA A 460 18.75 -14.32 -11.21
C ALA A 460 19.79 -13.39 -11.87
N ARG A 461 19.57 -12.06 -11.88
CA ARG A 461 20.54 -11.06 -12.39
C ARG A 461 21.71 -10.80 -11.44
N GLY A 462 21.66 -11.36 -10.23
CA GLY A 462 22.65 -11.21 -9.17
C GLY A 462 23.78 -12.22 -9.26
#